data_AF-M0NRM2-F1
#
_entry.id   AF-M0NRM2-F1
#
_cell.length_a   1.000
_cell.length_b   1.000
_cell.length_c   1.000
_cell.angle_alpha   90.00
_cell.angle_beta   90.00
_cell.angle_gamma   90.00
#
_symmetry.space_group_name_H-M   'P 1'
#
loop_
_entity.id
_entity.type
_entity.pdbx_description
1 polymer ?
#
loop_
_entity_poly.entity_id
_entity_poly.type
_entity_poly.pdbx_seq_one_letter_code
_entity_poly.pdbx_strand_id
1 'polypeptide(L)'
;MRPRTIAAATAILLLAAGIAAAPAADARAPPTPICGVCELDRTTPDGTPVAAGESALTVTLRGNGSTTWEARVDLAAGSDALAANESLRQRVVSAAIRDGIAEPRDVNARVDGDTLLVDYRDPNATERHLGVVVFTPLTPASPSVPFAIGGEGPRYLGADRVTVRGESGWEVRGDASASDSGGRLVWTRDGTEPDDEGRVFVDVDRDPVAVEEGSVLAGGRAWVGRLLTGNNF
;
A
#
# COMPACT_ATOMS: atom_id res chain seq x y z
N MET A 1 -22.29 -40.17 -43.46
CA MET A 1 -22.04 -38.75 -43.08
C MET A 1 -21.11 -38.14 -44.11
N ARG A 2 -21.47 -36.98 -44.69
CA ARG A 2 -20.76 -36.42 -45.85
C ARG A 2 -19.39 -35.84 -45.41
N PRO A 3 -18.31 -36.02 -46.18
CA PRO A 3 -16.98 -35.51 -45.80
C PRO A 3 -16.94 -33.99 -45.55
N ARG A 4 -17.88 -33.25 -46.17
CA ARG A 4 -18.06 -31.81 -45.97
C ARG A 4 -18.56 -31.41 -44.57
N THR A 5 -19.32 -32.26 -43.88
CA THR A 5 -19.82 -31.95 -42.52
C THR A 5 -18.76 -32.19 -41.45
N ILE A 6 -17.81 -33.09 -41.71
CA ILE A 6 -16.70 -33.38 -40.78
C ILE A 6 -15.70 -32.22 -40.79
N ALA A 7 -15.32 -31.73 -41.98
CA ALA A 7 -14.39 -30.60 -42.12
C ALA A 7 -14.93 -29.30 -41.47
N ALA A 8 -16.23 -29.03 -41.60
CA ALA A 8 -16.86 -27.86 -40.99
C ALA A 8 -16.87 -27.95 -39.45
N ALA A 9 -17.16 -29.14 -38.89
CA ALA A 9 -17.12 -29.34 -37.44
C ALA A 9 -15.70 -29.18 -36.88
N THR A 10 -14.68 -29.71 -37.57
CA THR A 10 -13.28 -29.56 -37.15
C THR A 10 -12.80 -28.11 -37.22
N ALA A 11 -13.21 -27.35 -38.24
CA ALA A 11 -12.87 -25.94 -38.36
C ALA A 11 -13.50 -25.08 -37.25
N ILE A 12 -14.76 -25.36 -36.89
CA ILE A 12 -15.44 -24.68 -35.78
C ILE A 12 -14.78 -25.03 -34.43
N LEU A 13 -14.38 -26.28 -34.24
CA LEU A 13 -13.69 -26.72 -33.00
C LEU A 13 -12.30 -26.08 -32.86
N LEU A 14 -11.56 -25.92 -33.97
CA LEU A 14 -10.27 -25.23 -33.98
C LEU A 14 -10.41 -23.72 -33.77
N LEU A 15 -11.46 -23.09 -34.32
CA LEU A 15 -11.78 -21.68 -34.06
C LEU A 15 -12.23 -21.44 -32.61
N ALA A 16 -12.94 -22.39 -32.00
CA ALA A 16 -13.33 -22.31 -30.59
C ALA A 16 -12.14 -22.54 -29.63
N ALA A 17 -11.19 -23.41 -30.01
CA ALA A 17 -9.97 -23.65 -29.22
C ALA A 17 -8.95 -22.50 -29.32
N GLY A 18 -8.94 -21.74 -30.43
CA GLY A 18 -8.03 -20.61 -30.65
C GLY A 18 -8.32 -19.35 -29.83
N ILE A 19 -9.50 -19.24 -29.19
CA ILE A 19 -9.90 -18.06 -28.40
C ILE A 19 -9.42 -18.16 -26.94
N ALA A 20 -8.91 -19.32 -26.50
CA ALA A 20 -8.63 -19.61 -25.09
C ALA A 20 -7.17 -19.32 -24.64
N ALA A 21 -6.42 -18.46 -25.34
CA ALA A 21 -5.00 -18.23 -25.04
C ALA A 21 -4.58 -16.76 -24.95
N ALA A 22 -5.52 -15.81 -24.82
CA ALA A 22 -5.16 -14.50 -24.30
C ALA A 22 -5.08 -14.64 -22.76
N PRO A 23 -3.97 -14.29 -22.10
CA PRO A 23 -4.00 -14.14 -20.66
C PRO A 23 -5.15 -13.18 -20.36
N ALA A 24 -6.06 -13.57 -19.46
CA ALA A 24 -7.04 -12.63 -18.95
C ALA A 24 -6.23 -11.46 -18.38
N ALA A 25 -6.22 -10.34 -19.10
CA ALA A 25 -5.67 -9.11 -18.58
C ALA A 25 -6.53 -8.80 -17.36
N ASP A 26 -5.98 -9.08 -16.18
CA ASP A 26 -6.61 -8.76 -14.92
C ASP A 26 -6.84 -7.25 -14.96
N ALA A 27 -8.09 -6.82 -15.15
CA ALA A 27 -8.45 -5.42 -15.40
C ALA A 27 -8.42 -4.59 -14.10
N ARG A 28 -7.44 -4.88 -13.23
CA ARG A 28 -7.24 -4.19 -11.97
C ARG A 28 -6.71 -2.78 -12.22
N ALA A 29 -6.96 -1.90 -11.26
CA ALA A 29 -6.35 -0.58 -11.26
C ALA A 29 -4.81 -0.69 -11.28
N PRO A 30 -4.10 0.35 -11.75
CA PRO A 30 -2.64 0.39 -11.68
C PRO A 30 -2.11 0.17 -10.25
N PRO A 31 -0.88 -0.36 -10.11
CA PRO A 31 -0.22 -0.46 -8.82
C PRO A 31 -0.24 0.85 -8.02
N THR A 32 -0.39 0.76 -6.71
CA THR A 32 -0.43 1.94 -5.82
C THR A 32 0.68 1.87 -4.77
N PRO A 33 1.50 2.91 -4.60
CA PRO A 33 2.55 2.95 -3.57
C PRO A 33 1.93 3.06 -2.18
N ILE A 34 2.53 2.40 -1.19
CA ILE A 34 2.13 2.58 0.21
C ILE A 34 2.47 4.01 0.67
N CYS A 35 3.65 4.53 0.29
CA CYS A 35 4.06 5.90 0.58
C CYS A 35 4.16 6.76 -0.69
N GLY A 36 3.11 7.50 -1.05
CA GLY A 36 3.14 8.38 -2.23
C GLY A 36 4.14 9.54 -2.16
N VAL A 37 4.42 10.05 -0.95
CA VAL A 37 5.40 11.15 -0.77
C VAL A 37 6.86 10.68 -0.77
N CYS A 38 7.09 9.38 -0.59
CA CYS A 38 8.43 8.81 -0.51
C CYS A 38 9.06 8.61 -1.90
N GLU A 39 8.26 8.58 -2.97
CA GLU A 39 8.71 8.55 -4.38
C GLU A 39 8.53 9.91 -5.07
N LEU A 40 8.80 11.01 -4.35
CA LEU A 40 8.77 12.34 -4.96
C LEU A 40 9.72 12.39 -6.16
N ASP A 41 9.19 12.59 -7.36
CA ASP A 41 9.96 12.96 -8.55
C ASP A 41 9.15 13.94 -9.39
N ARG A 42 9.32 15.24 -9.14
CA ARG A 42 8.48 16.28 -9.74
C ARG A 42 9.24 17.57 -10.01
N THR A 43 8.80 18.26 -11.04
CA THR A 43 9.22 19.64 -11.30
C THR A 43 8.16 20.61 -10.80
N THR A 44 8.56 21.56 -9.97
CA THR A 44 7.66 22.60 -9.45
C THR A 44 7.26 23.59 -10.56
N PRO A 45 6.20 24.40 -10.37
CA PRO A 45 5.77 25.36 -11.40
C PRO A 45 6.84 26.40 -11.80
N ASP A 46 7.78 26.69 -10.91
CA ASP A 46 8.94 27.56 -11.14
C ASP A 46 10.13 26.84 -11.80
N GLY A 47 9.99 25.56 -12.13
CA GLY A 47 11.02 24.76 -12.81
C GLY A 47 12.02 24.08 -11.90
N THR A 48 11.87 24.20 -10.58
CA THR A 48 12.77 23.57 -9.61
C THR A 48 12.47 22.06 -9.50
N PRO A 49 13.46 21.17 -9.72
CA PRO A 49 13.26 19.75 -9.50
C PRO A 49 13.22 19.44 -7.99
N VAL A 50 12.27 18.59 -7.59
CA VAL A 50 12.16 18.01 -6.26
C VAL A 50 12.18 16.50 -6.43
N ALA A 51 13.21 15.87 -5.87
CA ALA A 51 13.43 14.43 -6.02
C ALA A 51 13.72 13.80 -4.65
N ALA A 52 13.11 12.65 -4.39
CA ALA A 52 13.41 11.78 -3.28
C ALA A 52 14.69 11.00 -3.55
N GLY A 53 15.51 10.87 -2.51
CA GLY A 53 16.55 9.84 -2.40
C GLY A 53 16.05 8.71 -1.51
N GLU A 54 16.77 8.45 -0.42
CA GLU A 54 16.35 7.44 0.55
C GLU A 54 15.10 7.89 1.32
N SER A 55 14.18 6.95 1.56
CA SER A 55 12.90 7.26 2.19
C SER A 55 12.38 6.15 3.10
N ALA A 56 11.66 6.55 4.14
CA ALA A 56 11.04 5.64 5.08
C ALA A 56 9.67 6.14 5.52
N LEU A 57 8.74 5.19 5.72
CA LEU A 57 7.42 5.45 6.26
C LEU A 57 7.21 4.65 7.55
N THR A 58 6.72 5.32 8.59
CA THR A 58 6.22 4.67 9.81
C THR A 58 4.72 4.92 9.97
N VAL A 59 3.96 3.83 10.09
CA VAL A 59 2.52 3.86 10.37
C VAL A 59 2.28 3.36 11.79
N THR A 60 1.63 4.19 12.60
CA THR A 60 1.24 3.86 13.97
C THR A 60 -0.26 3.61 14.03
N LEU A 61 -0.64 2.39 14.41
CA LEU A 61 -2.01 1.97 14.66
C LEU A 61 -2.38 2.30 16.11
N ARG A 62 -3.45 3.07 16.30
CA ARG A 62 -3.97 3.40 17.64
C ARG A 62 -5.17 2.54 17.97
N GLY A 63 -5.39 2.26 19.26
CA GLY A 63 -6.51 1.45 19.75
C GLY A 63 -7.89 2.04 19.46
N ASN A 64 -7.95 3.35 19.21
CA ASN A 64 -9.17 4.03 18.77
C ASN A 64 -9.49 3.84 17.27
N GLY A 65 -8.63 3.18 16.50
CA GLY A 65 -8.75 2.96 15.05
C GLY A 65 -8.17 4.07 14.16
N SER A 66 -7.68 5.17 14.75
CA SER A 66 -6.95 6.16 13.94
C SER A 66 -5.53 5.71 13.66
N THR A 67 -4.98 6.17 12.54
CA THR A 67 -3.57 5.95 12.20
C THR A 67 -2.80 7.27 12.18
N THR A 68 -1.51 7.19 12.47
CA THR A 68 -0.56 8.29 12.24
C THR A 68 0.52 7.80 11.30
N TRP A 69 0.79 8.58 10.27
CA TRP A 69 1.74 8.27 9.22
C TRP A 69 2.85 9.31 9.26
N GLU A 70 4.07 8.83 9.40
CA GLU A 70 5.27 9.64 9.55
C GLU A 70 6.22 9.25 8.41
N ALA A 71 6.26 10.07 7.35
CA ALA A 71 7.15 9.88 6.22
C ALA A 71 8.40 10.73 6.38
N ARG A 72 9.55 10.11 6.19
CA ARG A 72 10.87 10.74 6.15
C ARG A 72 11.47 10.51 4.78
N VAL A 73 11.83 11.59 4.10
CA VAL A 73 12.39 11.55 2.74
C VAL A 73 13.65 12.39 2.74
N ASP A 74 14.80 11.75 2.53
CA ASP A 74 16.05 12.45 2.29
C ASP A 74 16.05 12.91 0.83
N LEU A 75 15.98 14.22 0.61
CA LEU A 75 15.78 14.81 -0.71
C LEU A 75 17.10 14.78 -1.50
N ALA A 76 17.06 14.18 -2.69
CA ALA A 76 18.15 14.26 -3.65
C ALA A 76 18.20 15.63 -4.35
N ALA A 77 17.07 16.34 -4.41
CA ALA A 77 16.98 17.70 -4.97
C ALA A 77 15.79 18.48 -4.37
N GLY A 78 15.94 19.82 -4.35
CA GLY A 78 14.84 20.74 -4.04
C GLY A 78 14.63 21.07 -2.55
N SER A 79 15.51 20.62 -1.65
CA SER A 79 15.46 20.91 -0.21
C SER A 79 15.40 22.41 0.09
N ASP A 80 16.30 23.20 -0.49
CA ASP A 80 16.34 24.66 -0.31
C ASP A 80 15.02 25.34 -0.71
N ALA A 81 14.45 24.93 -1.84
CA ALA A 81 13.20 25.50 -2.35
C ALA A 81 12.01 25.15 -1.44
N LEU A 82 11.93 23.90 -0.99
CA LEU A 82 10.90 23.46 -0.06
C LEU A 82 11.07 24.07 1.34
N ALA A 83 12.30 24.30 1.79
CA ALA A 83 12.60 24.96 3.06
C ALA A 83 12.22 26.44 3.01
N ALA A 84 12.59 27.15 1.95
CA ALA A 84 12.36 28.58 1.79
C ALA A 84 10.89 28.94 1.54
N ASN A 85 10.08 28.02 0.97
CA ASN A 85 8.71 28.31 0.57
C ASN A 85 7.71 27.27 1.11
N GLU A 86 7.04 27.61 2.21
CA GLU A 86 6.00 26.76 2.82
C GLU A 86 4.82 26.47 1.89
N SER A 87 4.36 27.48 1.14
CA SER A 87 3.23 27.30 0.23
C SER A 87 3.57 26.32 -0.91
N LEU A 88 4.81 26.37 -1.42
CA LEU A 88 5.33 25.41 -2.38
C LEU A 88 5.39 24.01 -1.76
N ARG A 89 5.98 23.90 -0.56
CA ARG A 89 6.10 22.63 0.17
C ARG A 89 4.74 21.97 0.39
N GLN A 90 3.75 22.73 0.85
CA GLN A 90 2.39 22.22 1.06
C GLN A 90 1.75 21.73 -0.24
N ARG A 91 1.93 22.42 -1.37
CA ARG A 91 1.40 21.97 -2.67
C ARG A 91 2.06 20.69 -3.15
N VAL A 92 3.39 20.62 -3.09
CA VAL A 92 4.18 19.45 -3.50
C VAL A 92 3.77 18.23 -2.67
N VAL A 93 3.75 18.37 -1.34
CA VAL A 93 3.37 17.30 -0.42
C VAL A 93 1.91 16.90 -0.61
N SER A 94 0.98 17.85 -0.72
CA SER A 94 -0.46 17.55 -0.89
C SER A 94 -0.77 16.84 -2.20
N ALA A 95 0.03 17.07 -3.24
CA ALA A 95 -0.08 16.32 -4.48
C ALA A 95 0.58 14.94 -4.36
N ALA A 96 1.67 14.79 -3.61
CA ALA A 96 2.46 13.54 -3.54
C ALA A 96 1.78 12.50 -2.65
N ILE A 97 1.26 12.96 -1.52
CA ILE A 97 0.57 12.11 -0.57
C ILE A 97 -0.69 11.45 -1.15
N ARG A 98 -1.30 12.06 -2.19
CA ARG A 98 -2.49 11.53 -2.87
C ARG A 98 -2.18 10.37 -3.82
N ASP A 99 -0.92 10.16 -4.14
CA ASP A 99 -0.51 9.02 -4.97
C ASP A 99 -0.41 7.74 -4.11
N GLY A 100 -0.37 7.87 -2.78
CA GLY A 100 -0.29 6.75 -1.85
C GLY A 100 -1.64 6.12 -1.53
N ILE A 101 -1.61 4.96 -0.84
CA ILE A 101 -2.83 4.22 -0.42
C ILE A 101 -3.67 4.92 0.66
N ALA A 102 -3.16 5.97 1.30
CA ALA A 102 -3.83 6.61 2.42
C ALA A 102 -4.82 7.71 1.98
N GLU A 103 -5.82 7.99 2.82
CA GLU A 103 -6.72 9.14 2.72
C GLU A 103 -6.32 10.22 3.75
N PRO A 104 -5.36 11.09 3.42
CA PRO A 104 -4.71 11.93 4.41
C PRO A 104 -5.59 13.06 4.94
N ARG A 105 -5.49 13.27 6.26
CA ARG A 105 -6.02 14.39 7.04
C ARG A 105 -4.92 14.99 7.89
N ASP A 106 -5.09 16.26 8.26
CA ASP A 106 -4.18 16.99 9.16
C ASP A 106 -2.70 16.92 8.71
N VAL A 107 -2.48 17.09 7.40
CA VAL A 107 -1.15 17.00 6.79
C VAL A 107 -0.26 18.14 7.27
N ASN A 108 0.87 17.79 7.87
CA ASN A 108 1.93 18.70 8.26
C ASN A 108 3.21 18.32 7.51
N ALA A 109 3.96 19.33 7.06
CA ALA A 109 5.19 19.12 6.33
C ALA A 109 6.25 20.15 6.73
N ARG A 110 7.45 19.67 7.02
CA ARG A 110 8.61 20.49 7.36
C ARG A 110 9.87 19.95 6.69
N VAL A 111 10.85 20.83 6.48
CA VAL A 111 12.17 20.45 5.99
C VAL A 111 13.18 20.70 7.11
N ASP A 112 14.07 19.74 7.32
CA ASP A 112 15.17 19.78 8.28
C ASP A 112 16.46 19.39 7.57
N GLY A 113 17.28 20.38 7.21
CA GLY A 113 18.38 20.18 6.27
C GLY A 113 17.86 19.68 4.92
N ASP A 114 18.35 18.53 4.48
CA ASP A 114 17.89 17.88 3.24
C ASP A 114 16.77 16.87 3.48
N THR A 115 16.24 16.76 4.69
CA THR A 115 15.16 15.82 5.00
C THR A 115 13.80 16.51 4.97
N LEU A 116 12.90 16.02 4.12
CA LEU A 116 11.47 16.32 4.19
C LEU A 116 10.79 15.37 5.18
N LEU A 117 10.08 15.94 6.15
CA LEU A 117 9.32 15.22 7.16
C LEU A 117 7.84 15.56 6.99
N VAL A 118 7.02 14.53 6.81
CA VAL A 118 5.59 14.66 6.54
C VAL A 118 4.82 13.79 7.50
N ASP A 119 3.93 14.42 8.25
CA ASP A 119 3.08 13.78 9.26
C ASP A 119 1.62 13.97 8.87
N TYR A 120 0.84 12.90 8.91
CA TYR A 120 -0.59 12.96 8.63
C TYR A 120 -1.35 11.86 9.35
N ARG A 121 -2.68 11.95 9.30
CA ARG A 121 -3.60 10.95 9.84
C ARG A 121 -4.46 10.37 8.74
N ASP A 122 -4.81 9.12 8.90
CA ASP A 122 -5.88 8.50 8.15
C ASP A 122 -6.89 7.89 9.14
N PRO A 123 -8.09 8.48 9.26
CA PRO A 123 -9.13 7.96 10.15
C PRO A 123 -9.85 6.72 9.60
N ASN A 124 -9.68 6.40 8.32
CA ASN A 124 -10.38 5.35 7.58
C ASN A 124 -9.49 4.14 7.26
N ALA A 125 -8.17 4.25 7.48
CA ALA A 125 -7.20 3.18 7.26
C ALA A 125 -7.34 1.95 8.17
N THR A 126 -8.33 1.89 9.06
CA THR A 126 -8.55 0.70 9.88
C THR A 126 -10.02 0.35 10.08
N GLU A 127 -10.26 -0.93 10.34
CA GLU A 127 -11.52 -1.42 10.87
C GLU A 127 -11.36 -1.96 12.29
N ARG A 128 -12.41 -1.79 13.10
CA ARG A 128 -12.40 -2.22 14.51
C ARG A 128 -13.40 -3.34 14.74
N HIS A 129 -12.91 -4.47 15.22
CA HIS A 129 -13.73 -5.66 15.47
C HIS A 129 -13.31 -6.33 16.78
N LEU A 130 -14.24 -6.64 17.68
CA LEU A 130 -13.96 -7.44 18.90
C LEU A 130 -12.75 -6.96 19.75
N GLY A 131 -12.50 -5.64 19.78
CA GLY A 131 -11.38 -5.05 20.51
C GLY A 131 -10.02 -5.12 19.81
N VAL A 132 -9.99 -5.46 18.52
CA VAL A 132 -8.79 -5.40 17.66
C VAL A 132 -8.94 -4.30 16.60
N VAL A 133 -7.82 -3.86 16.06
CA VAL A 133 -7.75 -2.86 14.99
C VAL A 133 -7.06 -3.49 13.78
N VAL A 134 -7.77 -3.64 12.67
CA VAL A 134 -7.27 -4.24 11.42
C VAL A 134 -6.85 -3.12 10.48
N PHE A 135 -5.61 -3.13 10.02
CA PHE A 135 -5.08 -2.18 9.05
C PHE A 135 -5.30 -2.71 7.63
N THR A 136 -6.38 -2.25 7.01
CA THR A 136 -6.91 -2.76 5.72
C THR A 136 -6.27 -2.22 4.43
N PRO A 137 -5.51 -1.10 4.39
CA PRO A 137 -5.02 -0.54 3.12
C PRO A 137 -4.02 -1.41 2.33
N LEU A 138 -3.42 -2.43 2.96
CA LEU A 138 -2.37 -3.24 2.31
C LEU A 138 -2.94 -4.34 1.41
N THR A 139 -4.07 -4.94 1.76
CA THR A 139 -4.74 -5.91 0.91
C THR A 139 -5.63 -5.19 -0.13
N PRO A 140 -5.35 -5.31 -1.45
CA PRO A 140 -6.17 -4.68 -2.49
C PRO A 140 -7.61 -5.21 -2.49
N ALA A 141 -8.59 -4.32 -2.53
CA ALA A 141 -9.99 -4.71 -2.57
C ALA A 141 -10.35 -5.42 -3.89
N SER A 142 -11.00 -6.57 -3.76
CA SER A 142 -11.63 -7.29 -4.88
C SER A 142 -12.92 -6.60 -5.31
N PRO A 143 -13.39 -6.80 -6.56
CA PRO A 143 -14.63 -6.20 -7.03
C PRO A 143 -15.82 -6.66 -6.18
N SER A 144 -16.71 -5.72 -5.84
CA SER A 144 -17.83 -5.93 -4.92
C SER A 144 -18.97 -6.80 -5.49
N VAL A 145 -18.88 -7.17 -6.77
CA VAL A 145 -19.87 -7.98 -7.50
C VAL A 145 -19.29 -9.33 -7.91
N PRO A 146 -19.96 -10.45 -7.60
CA PRO A 146 -19.49 -11.78 -8.00
C PRO A 146 -19.28 -11.89 -9.51
N PHE A 147 -18.18 -12.53 -9.92
CA PHE A 147 -17.79 -12.74 -11.33
C PHE A 147 -17.44 -11.48 -12.12
N ALA A 148 -17.29 -10.32 -11.47
CA ALA A 148 -16.70 -9.16 -12.12
C ALA A 148 -15.17 -9.27 -12.16
N ILE A 149 -14.60 -8.78 -13.25
CA ILE A 149 -13.16 -8.66 -13.44
C ILE A 149 -12.78 -7.23 -13.06
N GLY A 150 -11.69 -7.05 -12.32
CA GLY A 150 -11.19 -5.75 -11.90
C GLY A 150 -10.83 -5.72 -10.42
N GLY A 151 -10.95 -4.54 -9.79
CA GLY A 151 -10.55 -4.31 -8.40
C GLY A 151 -9.35 -3.39 -8.30
N GLU A 152 -8.84 -3.25 -7.09
CA GLU A 152 -7.68 -2.42 -6.83
C GLU A 152 -6.38 -3.07 -7.32
N GLY A 153 -5.42 -2.21 -7.66
CA GLY A 153 -4.09 -2.65 -8.07
C GLY A 153 -3.26 -3.17 -6.91
N PRO A 154 -2.21 -3.97 -7.21
CA PRO A 154 -1.29 -4.44 -6.18
C PRO A 154 -0.58 -3.29 -5.46
N ARG A 155 -0.18 -3.52 -4.21
CA ARG A 155 0.56 -2.54 -3.40
C ARG A 155 2.04 -2.76 -3.54
N TYR A 156 2.78 -1.67 -3.59
CA TYR A 156 4.25 -1.69 -3.53
C TYR A 156 4.73 -0.66 -2.52
N LEU A 157 5.95 -0.82 -2.00
CA LEU A 157 6.41 -0.04 -0.84
C LEU A 157 6.33 1.47 -1.07
N GLY A 158 6.72 1.93 -2.24
CA GLY A 158 6.89 3.36 -2.51
C GLY A 158 7.99 4.00 -1.66
N ALA A 159 8.84 3.22 -0.99
CA ALA A 159 9.85 3.67 -0.04
C ALA A 159 10.90 2.57 0.15
N ASP A 160 12.07 2.92 0.71
CA ASP A 160 13.11 1.92 1.02
C ASP A 160 12.76 1.10 2.26
N ARG A 161 11.96 1.68 3.17
CA ARG A 161 11.46 1.01 4.37
C ARG A 161 10.05 1.46 4.72
N VAL A 162 9.17 0.48 4.97
CA VAL A 162 7.85 0.70 5.59
C VAL A 162 7.81 -0.04 6.92
N THR A 163 7.36 0.64 7.97
CA THR A 163 7.15 0.05 9.30
C THR A 163 5.71 0.27 9.74
N VAL A 164 5.04 -0.80 10.15
CA VAL A 164 3.72 -0.73 10.81
C VAL A 164 3.90 -1.16 12.27
N ARG A 165 3.42 -0.33 13.21
CA ARG A 165 3.55 -0.55 14.65
C ARG A 165 2.29 -0.15 15.40
N GLY A 166 2.11 -0.69 16.60
CA GLY A 166 1.06 -0.24 17.52
C GLY A 166 1.50 1.00 18.27
N GLU A 167 0.54 1.74 18.82
CA GLU A 167 0.83 2.65 19.94
C GLU A 167 1.23 1.85 21.19
N SER A 168 1.81 2.53 22.19
CA SER A 168 2.24 1.86 23.42
C SER A 168 1.10 1.05 24.05
N GLY A 169 1.36 -0.22 24.40
CA GLY A 169 0.35 -1.15 24.90
C GLY A 169 -0.40 -1.93 23.79
N TRP A 170 0.00 -1.77 22.53
CA TRP A 170 -0.53 -2.52 21.40
C TRP A 170 0.57 -3.22 20.61
N GLU A 171 0.38 -4.52 20.36
CA GLU A 171 1.23 -5.33 19.48
C GLU A 171 0.57 -5.46 18.11
N VAL A 172 1.36 -5.34 17.04
CA VAL A 172 0.89 -5.61 15.67
C VAL A 172 1.29 -7.01 15.24
N ARG A 173 0.34 -7.74 14.66
CA ARG A 173 0.56 -9.07 14.09
C ARG A 173 0.17 -9.11 12.63
N GLY A 174 0.98 -9.75 11.81
CA GLY A 174 0.79 -9.85 10.37
C GLY A 174 2.04 -10.40 9.71
N ASP A 175 1.99 -10.50 8.39
CA ASP A 175 3.11 -10.99 7.58
C ASP A 175 3.98 -9.81 7.14
N ALA A 176 5.29 -9.93 7.30
CA ALA A 176 6.26 -8.90 6.94
C ALA A 176 7.65 -9.51 6.68
N SER A 177 8.52 -8.79 5.96
CA SER A 177 9.90 -9.22 5.69
C SER A 177 10.69 -9.45 6.98
N ALA A 178 10.44 -8.60 7.99
CA ALA A 178 10.91 -8.79 9.34
C ALA A 178 9.82 -8.42 10.35
N SER A 179 9.79 -9.16 11.45
CA SER A 179 9.09 -8.76 12.67
C SER A 179 10.08 -8.74 13.81
N ASP A 180 9.99 -7.74 14.67
CA ASP A 180 10.81 -7.68 15.88
C ASP A 180 10.04 -8.08 17.13
N SER A 181 10.76 -8.27 18.22
CA SER A 181 10.18 -8.61 19.53
C SER A 181 9.27 -7.53 20.10
N GLY A 182 9.22 -6.34 19.50
CA GLY A 182 8.37 -5.22 19.89
C GLY A 182 7.06 -5.15 19.12
N GLY A 183 6.71 -6.18 18.33
CA GLY A 183 5.46 -6.23 17.59
C GLY A 183 5.38 -5.21 16.45
N ARG A 184 6.54 -4.89 15.84
CA ARG A 184 6.62 -4.05 14.63
C ARG A 184 6.77 -4.93 13.39
N LEU A 185 6.01 -4.61 12.36
CA LEU A 185 6.12 -5.22 11.03
C LEU A 185 6.95 -4.31 10.13
N VAL A 186 7.97 -4.87 9.49
CA VAL A 186 8.91 -4.10 8.66
C VAL A 186 9.05 -4.74 7.29
N TRP A 187 8.91 -3.92 6.25
CA TRP A 187 9.20 -4.27 4.88
C TRP A 187 10.32 -3.36 4.35
N THR A 188 11.25 -3.95 3.60
CA THR A 188 12.42 -3.26 3.05
C THR A 188 12.64 -3.68 1.61
N ARG A 189 13.25 -2.79 0.80
CA ARG A 189 13.58 -3.07 -0.59
C ARG A 189 14.52 -4.27 -0.76
N ASP A 190 15.46 -4.46 0.18
CA ASP A 190 16.53 -5.48 0.09
C ASP A 190 16.05 -6.94 0.15
N GLY A 191 14.78 -7.18 0.48
CA GLY A 191 14.23 -8.53 0.69
C GLY A 191 13.51 -9.13 -0.51
N THR A 192 13.24 -8.35 -1.55
CA THR A 192 12.38 -8.73 -2.68
C THR A 192 12.93 -8.17 -3.99
N GLU A 193 12.91 -8.98 -5.05
CA GLU A 193 13.36 -8.54 -6.36
C GLU A 193 12.40 -7.48 -6.95
N PRO A 194 12.89 -6.30 -7.34
CA PRO A 194 12.05 -5.27 -7.93
C PRO A 194 11.60 -5.64 -9.35
N ASP A 195 10.50 -5.05 -9.82
CA ASP A 195 10.07 -5.17 -11.22
C ASP A 195 10.88 -4.29 -12.17
N ASP A 196 10.53 -4.30 -13.46
CA ASP A 196 11.20 -3.50 -14.52
C ASP A 196 11.13 -1.98 -14.26
N GLU A 197 10.18 -1.51 -13.44
CA GLU A 197 10.02 -0.11 -13.02
C GLU A 197 10.69 0.16 -11.67
N GLY A 198 11.38 -0.83 -11.09
CA GLY A 198 12.06 -0.72 -9.79
C GLY A 198 11.15 -0.90 -8.57
N ARG A 199 9.87 -1.26 -8.75
CA ARG A 199 8.88 -1.37 -7.67
C ARG A 199 9.04 -2.67 -6.91
N VAL A 200 8.97 -2.58 -5.58
CA VAL A 200 8.94 -3.75 -4.69
C VAL A 200 7.53 -3.95 -4.16
N PHE A 201 6.86 -4.96 -4.70
CA PHE A 201 5.50 -5.32 -4.30
C PHE A 201 5.47 -5.93 -2.91
N VAL A 202 4.44 -5.57 -2.15
CA VAL A 202 4.17 -6.15 -0.84
C VAL A 202 3.08 -7.18 -1.01
N ASP A 203 3.44 -8.44 -0.79
CA ASP A 203 2.47 -9.52 -0.73
C ASP A 203 1.94 -9.63 0.70
N VAL A 204 0.71 -9.18 0.91
CA VAL A 204 0.03 -9.23 2.20
C VAL A 204 -1.17 -10.14 2.06
N ASP A 205 -0.96 -11.43 2.29
CA ASP A 205 -2.02 -12.43 2.40
C ASP A 205 -2.98 -12.10 3.57
N ARG A 206 -2.49 -11.37 4.56
CA ARG A 206 -3.22 -11.04 5.80
C ARG A 206 -2.87 -9.66 6.32
N ASP A 207 -3.88 -8.80 6.33
CA ASP A 207 -3.74 -7.46 6.89
C ASP A 207 -3.16 -7.46 8.32
N PRO A 208 -2.28 -6.49 8.64
CA PRO A 208 -1.80 -6.26 9.99
C PRO A 208 -2.94 -6.01 10.98
N VAL A 209 -2.85 -6.61 12.16
CA VAL A 209 -3.83 -6.45 13.23
C VAL A 209 -3.14 -6.00 14.49
N ALA A 210 -3.54 -4.84 15.01
CA ALA A 210 -3.16 -4.40 16.34
C ALA A 210 -4.09 -5.03 17.39
N VAL A 211 -3.49 -5.56 18.43
CA VAL A 211 -4.17 -6.08 19.62
C VAL A 211 -3.58 -5.46 20.88
N GLU A 212 -4.38 -5.31 21.91
CA GLU A 212 -3.89 -4.89 23.23
C GLU A 212 -2.93 -5.93 23.80
N GLU A 213 -1.79 -5.46 24.32
CA GLU A 213 -0.79 -6.28 25.00
C GLU A 213 -1.41 -7.06 26.17
N GLY A 214 -1.02 -8.32 26.32
CA GLY A 214 -1.55 -9.19 27.38
C GLY A 214 -3.02 -9.61 27.22
N SER A 215 -3.67 -9.30 26.09
CA SER A 215 -5.05 -9.71 25.84
C SER A 215 -5.22 -11.24 25.74
N VAL A 216 -6.30 -11.74 26.35
CA VAL A 216 -6.64 -13.17 26.31
C VAL A 216 -7.09 -13.56 24.90
N LEU A 217 -6.51 -14.65 24.37
CA LEU A 217 -6.79 -15.18 23.02
C LEU A 217 -6.51 -14.17 21.89
N ALA A 218 -5.47 -13.36 22.04
CA ALA A 218 -5.10 -12.32 21.08
C ALA A 218 -4.97 -12.84 19.63
N GLY A 219 -4.42 -14.05 19.43
CA GLY A 219 -4.35 -14.70 18.12
C GLY A 219 -5.73 -15.06 17.53
N GLY A 220 -6.64 -15.59 18.35
CA GLY A 220 -8.00 -15.91 17.93
C GLY A 220 -8.81 -14.66 17.59
N ARG A 221 -8.67 -13.59 18.38
CA ARG A 221 -9.32 -12.30 18.11
C ARG A 221 -8.81 -11.66 16.82
N ALA A 222 -7.49 -11.70 16.57
CA ALA A 222 -6.92 -11.20 15.33
C ALA A 222 -7.45 -11.98 14.11
N TRP A 223 -7.55 -13.30 14.22
CA TRP A 223 -8.13 -14.13 13.15
C TRP A 223 -9.60 -13.80 12.87
N VAL A 224 -10.45 -13.65 13.90
CA VAL A 224 -11.85 -13.26 13.71
C VAL A 224 -11.97 -11.84 13.16
N GLY A 225 -11.13 -10.89 13.60
CA GLY A 225 -11.12 -9.53 13.08
C GLY A 225 -10.84 -9.48 11.57
N ARG A 226 -9.91 -10.31 11.08
CA ARG A 226 -9.63 -10.45 9.64
C ARG A 226 -10.78 -11.07 8.86
N LEU A 227 -11.49 -12.04 9.44
CA LEU A 227 -12.66 -12.62 8.79
C LEU A 227 -13.79 -11.61 8.62
N LEU A 228 -13.99 -10.74 9.61
CA LEU A 228 -15.05 -9.74 9.59
C LEU A 228 -14.79 -8.60 8.60
N THR A 229 -13.53 -8.38 8.21
CA THR A 229 -13.10 -7.40 7.18
C THR A 229 -13.25 -7.94 5.76
N GLY A 230 -13.65 -9.20 5.57
CA GLY A 230 -13.85 -9.79 4.24
C GLY A 230 -12.58 -10.32 3.57
N ASN A 231 -11.46 -10.36 4.29
CA ASN A 231 -10.20 -10.92 3.80
C ASN A 231 -10.26 -12.45 3.80
N ASN A 232 -10.81 -13.02 2.74
CA ASN A 232 -10.79 -14.45 2.47
C ASN A 232 -9.89 -14.72 1.26
N PHE A 233 -8.75 -15.35 1.55
CA PHE A 233 -7.83 -16.07 0.66
C PHE A 233 -7.11 -15.29 -0.44
#